data_AF-A0A967W2D3-F1
#
_entry.id   AF-A0A967W2D3-F1
#
_cell.length_a   1.000
_cell.length_b   1.000
_cell.length_c   1.000
_cell.angle_alpha   90.00
_cell.angle_beta   90.00
_cell.angle_gamma   90.00
#
_symmetry.space_group_name_H-M   'P 1'
#
loop_
_entity.id
_entity.type
_entity.pdbx_description
1 polymer ?
#
loop_
_entity_poly.entity_id
_entity_poly.type
_entity_poly.pdbx_seq_one_letter_code
_entity_poly.pdbx_strand_id
1 'polypeptide(L)'
;VLNTSYGAIQDELEKRNLDQPTIRDISDIVIDIRNGKLPNPNLLGNAGSFFKNPIVKNDTYERIKEKYPEAPGYKMGEHKTKVPAGWLIE
;
A
#
# COMPACT_ATOMS: atom_id res chain seq x y z
N VAL A 1 16.43 -2.18 13.65
CA VAL A 1 16.50 -1.65 12.27
C VAL A 1 15.11 -1.14 11.90
N LEU A 2 15.00 0.08 11.37
CA LEU A 2 13.70 0.62 10.91
C LEU A 2 13.32 -0.03 9.58
N ASN A 3 12.05 -0.40 9.40
CA ASN A 3 11.54 -0.90 8.12
C ASN A 3 10.88 0.26 7.36
N THR A 4 11.59 0.77 6.36
CA THR A 4 11.14 1.87 5.48
C THR A 4 10.87 1.38 4.06
N SER A 5 10.61 0.07 3.85
CA SER A 5 10.43 -0.52 2.51
C SER A 5 9.14 -0.08 1.80
N TYR A 6 8.21 0.59 2.49
CA TYR A 6 7.00 1.11 1.86
C TYR A 6 7.33 2.40 1.09
N GLY A 7 7.14 2.40 -0.24
CA GLY A 7 7.60 3.47 -1.13
C GLY A 7 7.21 4.89 -0.67
N ALA A 8 5.96 5.07 -0.24
CA ALA A 8 5.51 6.38 0.23
C ALA A 8 6.27 6.90 1.47
N ILE A 9 6.86 6.02 2.29
CA ILE A 9 7.74 6.42 3.40
C ILE A 9 9.08 6.91 2.86
N GLN A 10 9.67 6.23 1.87
CA GLN A 10 10.94 6.66 1.26
C GLN A 10 10.79 8.01 0.57
N ASP A 11 9.73 8.18 -0.23
CA ASP A 11 9.45 9.45 -0.91
C ASP A 11 9.37 10.62 0.09
N GLU A 12 8.81 10.37 1.28
CA GLU A 12 8.65 11.38 2.31
C GLU A 12 9.95 11.64 3.09
N LEU A 13 10.76 10.61 3.32
CA LEU A 13 12.11 10.76 3.90
C LEU A 13 13.02 11.59 2.99
N GLU A 14 13.00 11.33 1.69
CA GLU A 14 13.74 12.09 0.69
C GLU A 14 13.28 13.56 0.65
N LYS A 15 11.96 13.81 0.60
CA LYS A 15 11.40 15.17 0.62
C LYS A 15 11.79 15.96 1.88
N ARG A 16 11.91 15.28 3.02
CA ARG A 16 12.27 15.89 4.31
C ARG A 16 13.78 15.94 4.56
N ASN A 17 14.61 15.41 3.64
CA ASN A 17 16.06 15.29 3.79
C ASN A 17 16.46 14.59 5.11
N LEU A 18 15.79 13.49 5.44
CA LEU A 18 16.03 12.71 6.66
C LEU A 18 16.83 11.45 6.35
N ASP A 19 18.16 11.55 6.40
CA ASP A 19 19.07 10.43 6.14
C ASP A 19 19.16 9.42 7.30
N GLN A 20 18.91 9.87 8.53
CA GLN A 20 18.93 9.05 9.75
C GLN A 20 17.66 9.28 10.57
N PRO A 21 16.50 8.79 10.10
CA PRO A 21 15.24 9.01 10.80
C PRO A 21 15.21 8.26 12.14
N THR A 22 14.59 8.88 13.13
CA THR A 22 14.21 8.24 14.38
C THR A 22 12.89 7.49 14.23
N ILE A 23 12.54 6.67 15.22
CA ILE A 23 11.19 6.05 15.27
C ILE A 23 10.06 7.09 15.29
N ARG A 24 10.32 8.29 15.82
CA ARG A 24 9.33 9.37 15.90
C ARG A 24 9.08 9.94 14.50
N ASP A 25 10.14 10.19 13.75
CA ASP A 25 10.05 10.69 12.38
C ASP A 25 9.24 9.74 11.49
N ILE A 26 9.47 8.42 11.63
CA ILE A 26 8.69 7.41 10.91
C ILE A 26 7.21 7.44 11.32
N SER A 27 6.92 7.59 12.62
CA SER A 27 5.54 7.68 13.11
C SER A 27 4.82 8.90 12.52
N ASP A 28 5.48 10.06 12.51
CA ASP A 28 4.89 11.30 12.00
C ASP A 28 4.67 11.22 10.48
N ILE A 29 5.63 10.68 9.72
CA ILE A 29 5.49 10.41 8.28
C ILE A 29 4.30 9.49 8.00
N VAL A 30 4.12 8.41 8.79
CA VAL A 30 2.99 7.49 8.61
C VAL A 30 1.66 8.18 8.89
N ILE A 31 1.57 9.04 9.90
CA ILE A 31 0.37 9.82 10.20
C ILE A 31 0.02 10.73 9.01
N ASP A 32 1.01 11.44 8.48
CA ASP A 32 0.81 12.38 7.36
C ASP A 32 0.34 11.65 6.09
N ILE A 33 0.99 10.53 5.74
CA ILE A 33 0.59 9.69 4.61
C ILE A 33 -0.86 9.20 4.78
N ARG A 34 -1.26 8.82 6.00
CA ARG A 34 -2.61 8.31 6.27
C ARG A 34 -3.66 9.41 6.18
N ASN A 35 -3.38 10.59 6.72
CA ASN A 35 -4.29 11.74 6.64
C ASN A 35 -4.51 12.21 5.20
N GLY A 36 -3.50 12.08 4.33
CA GLY A 36 -3.64 12.39 2.90
C GLY A 36 -4.45 11.38 2.08
N LYS A 37 -4.52 10.11 2.52
CA LYS A 37 -5.18 9.03 1.75
C LYS A 37 -6.56 8.64 2.26
N LEU A 38 -6.83 8.82 3.55
CA LEU A 38 -8.04 8.30 4.20
C LEU A 38 -8.96 9.45 4.62
N PRO A 39 -10.27 9.39 4.29
CA PRO A 39 -11.21 10.38 4.78
C PRO A 39 -11.33 10.29 6.31
N ASN A 40 -11.32 11.45 6.97
CA ASN A 40 -11.50 11.51 8.42
C ASN A 40 -12.88 10.93 8.80
N PRO A 41 -12.95 9.86 9.61
CA PRO A 41 -14.21 9.21 9.96
C PRO A 41 -15.20 10.14 10.69
N ASN A 42 -14.71 11.17 11.37
CA ASN A 42 -15.55 12.19 12.02
C ASN A 42 -16.19 13.16 11.04
N LEU A 43 -15.66 13.27 9.81
CA LEU A 43 -16.22 14.11 8.74
C LEU A 43 -17.05 13.28 7.75
N LEU A 44 -16.59 12.07 7.42
CA LEU A 44 -17.25 11.15 6.52
C LEU A 44 -17.20 9.75 7.13
N GLY A 45 -18.37 9.22 7.51
CA GLY A 45 -18.48 7.89 8.10
C GLY A 45 -17.85 6.81 7.21
N ASN A 46 -16.80 6.16 7.71
CA ASN A 46 -16.11 5.08 7.03
C ASN A 46 -15.44 4.14 8.06
N ALA A 47 -15.15 2.91 7.65
CA ALA A 47 -14.45 1.92 8.47
C ALA A 47 -13.03 1.62 7.93
N GLY A 48 -12.45 2.56 7.18
CA GLY A 48 -11.24 2.34 6.40
C GLY A 48 -11.46 1.38 5.23
N SER A 49 -10.42 0.62 4.85
CA SER A 49 -10.51 -0.36 3.77
C SER A 49 -11.51 -1.47 4.11
N PHE A 50 -12.64 -1.50 3.40
CA PHE A 50 -13.71 -2.47 3.65
C PHE A 50 -13.38 -3.88 3.12
N PHE A 51 -12.69 -3.95 1.98
CA PHE A 51 -12.27 -5.20 1.37
C PHE A 51 -10.82 -5.52 1.72
N LYS A 52 -10.54 -6.80 2.00
CA LYS A 52 -9.18 -7.32 2.08
C LYS A 52 -8.61 -7.45 0.66
N ASN A 53 -7.30 -7.25 0.53
CA ASN A 53 -6.59 -7.57 -0.71
C ASN A 53 -6.62 -9.09 -0.96
N PRO A 54 -7.29 -9.58 -2.03
CA PRO A 54 -7.36 -11.01 -2.30
C PRO A 54 -5.98 -11.60 -2.58
N ILE A 55 -5.79 -12.84 -2.15
CA ILE A 55 -4.62 -13.65 -2.48
C ILE A 55 -5.09 -14.74 -3.43
N VAL A 56 -4.58 -14.71 -4.66
CA VAL A 56 -4.98 -15.63 -5.73
C VAL A 56 -3.79 -16.50 -6.15
N LYS A 57 -4.05 -17.60 -6.88
CA LYS A 57 -2.99 -18.39 -7.52
C LYS A 57 -2.30 -17.55 -8.59
N ASN A 58 -1.03 -17.82 -8.86
CA ASN A 58 -0.28 -17.09 -9.91
C ASN A 58 -0.99 -17.19 -11.26
N ASP A 59 -1.47 -18.36 -11.67
CA ASP A 59 -2.21 -18.51 -12.95
C ASP A 59 -3.44 -17.60 -13.05
N THR A 60 -4.12 -17.34 -11.92
CA THR A 60 -5.23 -16.39 -11.87
C THR A 60 -4.73 -14.95 -12.05
N TYR A 61 -3.61 -14.59 -11.42
CA TYR A 61 -3.02 -13.27 -11.57
C TYR A 61 -2.44 -13.03 -12.97
N GLU A 62 -1.78 -14.03 -13.58
CA GLU A 62 -1.26 -13.92 -14.94
C GLU A 62 -2.40 -13.67 -15.94
N ARG A 63 -3.54 -14.35 -15.79
CA ARG A 63 -4.74 -14.05 -16.59
C ARG A 63 -5.28 -12.63 -16.37
N ILE A 64 -5.13 -12.07 -15.17
CA ILE A 64 -5.47 -10.66 -14.93
C ILE A 64 -4.47 -9.76 -15.67
N LYS A 65 -3.17 -10.04 -15.59
CA LYS A 65 -2.11 -9.27 -16.26
C LYS A 65 -2.19 -9.31 -17.79
N GLU A 66 -2.59 -10.43 -18.37
CA GLU A 66 -2.81 -10.55 -19.82
C GLU A 66 -3.87 -9.57 -20.31
N LYS A 67 -4.94 -9.38 -19.53
CA LYS A 67 -6.04 -8.47 -19.87
C LYS A 67 -5.77 -7.03 -19.42
N TYR A 68 -5.04 -6.85 -18.32
CA TYR A 68 -4.74 -5.58 -17.68
C TYR A 68 -3.24 -5.51 -17.34
N PRO A 69 -2.38 -5.14 -18.31
CA PRO A 69 -0.93 -5.16 -18.16
C PRO A 69 -0.41 -4.30 -17.00
N GLU A 70 -1.14 -3.26 -16.61
CA GLU A 70 -0.85 -2.35 -15.49
C GLU A 70 -1.28 -2.90 -14.12
N ALA A 71 -1.98 -4.05 -14.06
CA ALA A 71 -2.48 -4.60 -12.82
C ALA A 71 -1.34 -4.76 -11.78
N PRO A 72 -1.51 -4.24 -10.55
CA PRO A 72 -0.54 -4.41 -9.49
C PRO A 72 -0.69 -5.79 -8.82
N GLY A 73 0.43 -6.36 -8.41
CA GLY A 73 0.45 -7.63 -7.69
C GLY A 73 1.73 -7.80 -6.88
N TYR A 74 1.57 -8.36 -5.68
CA TYR A 74 2.69 -8.63 -4.78
C TYR A 74 2.80 -10.13 -4.55
N LYS A 75 3.92 -10.74 -4.96
CA LYS A 75 4.15 -12.19 -4.76
C LYS A 75 4.12 -12.53 -3.27
N MET A 76 3.40 -13.60 -2.93
CA MET A 76 3.24 -14.14 -1.57
C MET A 76 3.71 -15.60 -1.56
N GLY A 77 5.03 -15.79 -1.72
CA GLY A 77 5.64 -17.10 -1.93
C GLY A 77 5.62 -17.54 -3.40
N GLU A 78 5.82 -18.83 -3.63
CA GLU A 78 6.06 -19.35 -4.99
C GLU A 78 4.80 -19.43 -5.86
N HIS A 79 3.61 -19.62 -5.27
CA HIS A 79 2.39 -19.97 -6.01
C HIS A 79 1.23 -18.99 -5.87
N LYS A 80 1.40 -17.92 -5.08
CA LYS A 80 0.33 -16.99 -4.77
C LYS A 80 0.76 -15.55 -4.98
N THR A 81 -0.19 -14.73 -5.41
CA THR A 81 -0.03 -13.29 -5.58
C THR A 81 -1.17 -12.57 -4.87
N LYS A 82 -0.82 -11.54 -4.09
CA LYS A 82 -1.75 -10.63 -3.44
C LYS A 82 -2.05 -9.48 -4.40
N VAL A 83 -3.33 -9.30 -4.74
CA VAL A 83 -3.80 -8.24 -5.65
C VAL A 83 -4.47 -7.15 -4.81
N PRO A 84 -4.14 -5.87 -5.00
CA PRO A 84 -4.84 -4.77 -4.33
C PRO A 84 -6.32 -4.74 -4.67
N ALA A 85 -7.18 -4.80 -3.65
CA ALA A 85 -8.63 -4.74 -3.84
C ALA A 85 -9.09 -3.38 -4.36
N GLY A 86 -8.42 -2.29 -3.96
CA GLY A 86 -8.72 -0.94 -4.47
C GLY A 86 -8.61 -0.88 -6.00
N TRP A 87 -7.53 -1.42 -6.57
CA TRP A 87 -7.33 -1.46 -8.02
C TRP A 87 -8.35 -2.35 -8.75
N LEU A 88 -8.88 -3.39 -8.10
CA LEU A 88 -9.92 -4.23 -8.69
C LEU A 88 -11.31 -3.56 -8.70
N ILE A 89 -11.51 -2.54 -7.87
CA ILE A 89 -12.78 -1.82 -7.71
C ILE A 89 -12.82 -0.57 -8.60
N GLU A 90 -11.67 0.08 -8.80
CA GLU A 90 -11.48 1.20 -9.73
C GLU A 90 -11.67 0.79 -11.20
#